data_AF-Q7X0G4-F1
#
_entry.id   AF-Q7X0G4-F1
#
_cell.length_a   1.000
_cell.length_b   1.000
_cell.length_c   1.000
_cell.angle_alpha   90.00
_cell.angle_beta   90.00
_cell.angle_gamma   90.00
#
_symmetry.space_group_name_H-M   'P 1'
#
loop_
_entity.id
_entity.type
_entity.pdbx_description
1 polymer ?
#
loop_
_entity_poly.entity_id
_entity_poly.type
_entity_poly.pdbx_seq_one_letter_code
_entity_poly.pdbx_strand_id
1 'polypeptide(L)'
;FARDYVMVGEIAATRDGKILAIRSNVLADHGAFNGTAAPVKYPAGFFGVFTGTYDIEAAYCHMTAVYTNKAPGGVAYACSFRITEAVYFVERLVDCLAYELKMDPAQLRLQNLLKAEQFPYTSKTGWVYDSGDYEKTMRLAMEMVDYEGLRAEQAEKRKRGELMGIGMSFFTEAVGAGPRKDMDILGLGMADGCELRVHPTGKAVVRLSVQSQGQGHETTFAQIVAEELGIPPEDIDVVHGDTDQTPFGLGTYGSRSTPVSGAAAALVARKVRDKAKIIAAGMLEASIADLEWDKGSFHIKGDPSASVTIADIAMRAHGAGDLPEGLEGGLDAQICYNPSNLTYPYGAYFCVVDIDPGTAVVKVRRFVAVDDCGT
;
A
#
# COMPACT_ATOMS: atom_id res chain seq x y z
N PHE A 1 16.81 12.93 -1.50
CA PHE A 1 16.71 12.07 -0.31
C PHE A 1 17.29 10.68 -0.55
N ALA A 2 16.93 9.98 -1.63
CA ALA A 2 17.77 8.89 -2.17
C ALA A 2 19.21 9.32 -2.50
N ARG A 3 19.42 10.62 -2.74
CA ARG A 3 20.71 11.28 -3.00
C ARG A 3 21.85 10.89 -2.03
N ASP A 4 21.53 10.58 -0.77
CA ASP A 4 22.54 10.30 0.25
C ASP A 4 22.72 8.78 0.52
N TYR A 5 22.24 7.93 -0.41
CA TYR A 5 22.66 6.54 -0.55
C TYR A 5 23.60 6.41 -1.76
N VAL A 6 24.84 6.01 -1.51
CA VAL A 6 25.77 5.56 -2.56
C VAL A 6 25.68 4.04 -2.62
N MET A 7 25.07 3.52 -3.67
CA MET A 7 24.78 2.10 -3.81
C MET A 7 25.69 1.49 -4.88
N VAL A 8 26.56 0.57 -4.47
CA VAL A 8 27.34 -0.27 -5.38
C VAL A 8 26.62 -1.59 -5.51
N GLY A 9 26.19 -1.92 -6.73
CA GLY A 9 25.40 -3.11 -7.02
C GLY A 9 26.09 -4.06 -7.98
N GLU A 10 25.86 -5.35 -7.76
CA GLU A 10 26.31 -6.43 -8.62
C GLU A 10 25.14 -7.36 -8.90
N ILE A 11 24.99 -7.78 -10.15
CA ILE A 11 23.94 -8.69 -10.61
C ILE A 11 24.60 -9.87 -11.31
N ALA A 12 24.24 -11.09 -10.89
CA ALA A 12 24.68 -12.32 -11.53
C ALA A 12 23.55 -12.87 -12.40
N ALA A 13 23.84 -13.20 -13.65
CA ALA A 13 22.88 -13.77 -14.57
C ALA A 13 23.55 -14.78 -15.51
N THR A 14 22.74 -15.66 -16.09
CA THR A 14 23.15 -16.52 -17.20
C THR A 14 23.20 -15.72 -18.51
N ARG A 15 23.85 -16.27 -19.55
CA ARG A 15 23.93 -15.61 -20.87
C ARG A 15 22.59 -15.48 -21.57
N ASP A 16 21.65 -16.36 -21.25
CA ASP A 16 20.26 -16.35 -21.72
C ASP A 16 19.34 -15.49 -20.84
N GLY A 17 19.89 -14.74 -19.88
CA GLY A 17 19.15 -13.70 -19.18
C GLY A 17 18.41 -14.14 -17.91
N LYS A 18 18.63 -15.38 -17.40
CA LYS A 18 18.11 -15.75 -16.07
C LYS A 18 18.93 -15.04 -14.99
N ILE A 19 18.29 -14.21 -14.19
CA ILE A 19 18.90 -13.53 -13.04
C ILE A 19 19.04 -14.55 -11.91
N LEU A 20 20.24 -14.64 -11.33
CA LEU A 20 20.58 -15.63 -10.31
C LEU A 20 20.75 -14.99 -8.94
N ALA A 21 21.42 -13.85 -8.86
CA ALA A 21 21.69 -13.20 -7.59
C ALA A 21 21.91 -11.70 -7.72
N ILE A 22 21.64 -10.99 -6.62
CA ILE A 22 21.89 -9.56 -6.50
C ILE A 22 22.67 -9.30 -5.21
N ARG A 23 23.75 -8.53 -5.31
CA ARG A 23 24.55 -8.08 -4.17
C ARG A 23 24.62 -6.56 -4.12
N SER A 24 24.48 -5.98 -2.93
CA SER A 24 24.62 -4.54 -2.72
C SER A 24 25.57 -4.20 -1.58
N ASN A 25 26.32 -3.11 -1.75
CA ASN A 25 27.04 -2.43 -0.69
C ASN A 25 26.64 -0.95 -0.71
N VAL A 26 26.05 -0.49 0.39
CA VAL A 26 25.46 0.84 0.51
C VAL A 26 26.24 1.67 1.52
N LEU A 27 26.67 2.85 1.10
CA LEU A 27 27.14 3.90 2.01
C LEU A 27 26.01 4.92 2.19
N ALA A 28 25.51 5.02 3.41
CA ALA A 28 24.39 5.87 3.79
C ALA A 28 24.90 7.08 4.59
N ASP A 29 24.75 8.28 4.06
CA ASP A 29 25.07 9.52 4.77
C ASP A 29 23.85 9.97 5.60
N HIS A 30 23.98 9.97 6.93
CA HIS A 30 22.89 10.29 7.86
C HIS A 30 22.94 11.73 8.38
N GLY A 31 23.89 12.55 7.91
CA GLY A 31 24.13 13.89 8.45
C GLY A 31 24.76 13.86 9.85
N ALA A 32 24.58 14.93 10.62
CA ALA A 32 25.31 15.10 11.89
C ALA A 32 24.79 14.20 13.03
N PHE A 33 23.54 13.75 12.93
CA PHE A 33 22.87 12.90 13.91
C PHE A 33 22.02 11.87 13.20
N ASN A 34 21.86 10.68 13.77
CA ASN A 34 20.96 9.69 13.19
C ASN A 34 19.50 10.05 13.48
N GLY A 35 18.90 10.87 12.61
CA GLY A 35 17.49 11.24 12.63
C GLY A 35 16.62 10.44 11.66
N THR A 36 17.05 9.24 11.26
CA THR A 36 16.28 8.39 10.34
C THR A 36 14.99 7.93 11.02
N ALA A 37 13.84 8.30 10.44
CA ALA A 37 12.54 7.79 10.86
C ALA A 37 12.30 6.40 10.26
N ALA A 38 12.39 5.35 11.06
CA ALA A 38 12.12 3.97 10.63
C ALA A 38 11.66 3.13 11.83
N PRO A 39 11.04 1.97 11.60
CA PRO A 39 10.83 1.00 12.67
C PRO A 39 12.18 0.65 13.33
N VAL A 40 12.23 0.57 14.65
CA VAL A 40 13.51 0.55 15.42
C VAL A 40 14.42 -0.61 15.02
N LYS A 41 13.84 -1.77 14.69
CA LYS A 41 14.60 -2.97 14.25
C LYS A 41 15.05 -2.91 12.78
N TYR A 42 14.71 -1.85 12.06
CA TYR A 42 14.97 -1.66 10.64
C TYR A 42 15.78 -0.38 10.41
N PRO A 43 17.06 -0.33 10.83
CA PRO A 43 17.91 0.86 10.71
C PRO A 43 18.18 1.29 9.25
N ALA A 44 18.03 0.36 8.30
CA ALA A 44 18.08 0.59 6.86
C ALA A 44 16.69 0.81 6.23
N GLY A 45 15.65 1.00 7.06
CA GLY A 45 14.27 0.89 6.63
C GLY A 45 13.97 -0.47 5.99
N PHE A 46 13.14 -0.46 4.96
CA PHE A 46 12.73 -1.59 4.14
C PHE A 46 13.59 -1.74 2.88
N PHE A 47 14.81 -1.20 2.88
CA PHE A 47 15.75 -1.40 1.77
C PHE A 47 15.94 -2.89 1.42
N GLY A 48 15.72 -3.81 2.36
CA GLY A 48 15.74 -5.26 2.13
C GLY A 48 14.83 -5.76 1.01
N VAL A 49 13.88 -4.95 0.51
CA VAL A 49 13.03 -5.27 -0.67
C VAL A 49 13.79 -5.05 -1.99
N PHE A 50 15.09 -4.73 -1.96
CA PHE A 50 15.92 -4.47 -3.16
C PHE A 50 16.04 -5.64 -4.15
N THR A 51 15.54 -6.83 -3.82
CA THR A 51 15.42 -7.92 -4.80
C THR A 51 14.29 -7.65 -5.81
N GLY A 52 13.42 -6.70 -5.50
CA GLY A 52 12.36 -6.21 -6.37
C GLY A 52 11.37 -7.33 -6.71
N THR A 53 11.08 -7.43 -7.99
CA THR A 53 9.98 -8.22 -8.55
C THR A 53 10.47 -9.51 -9.20
N TYR A 54 11.76 -9.84 -9.01
CA TYR A 54 12.46 -10.88 -9.75
C TYR A 54 12.63 -12.15 -8.93
N ASP A 55 12.39 -13.30 -9.57
CA ASP A 55 12.67 -14.60 -8.97
C ASP A 55 14.17 -14.94 -9.08
N ILE A 56 14.88 -14.71 -7.98
CA ILE A 56 16.34 -14.91 -7.88
C ILE A 56 16.67 -16.01 -6.87
N GLU A 57 17.85 -16.61 -6.98
CA GLU A 57 18.28 -17.70 -6.11
C GLU A 57 18.94 -17.19 -4.81
N ALA A 58 19.64 -16.06 -4.87
CA ALA A 58 20.36 -15.52 -3.72
C ALA A 58 20.41 -13.97 -3.71
N ALA A 59 20.46 -13.39 -2.52
CA ALA A 59 20.64 -11.96 -2.35
C ALA A 59 21.50 -11.64 -1.13
N TYR A 60 22.25 -10.55 -1.19
CA TYR A 60 23.00 -10.03 -0.03
C TYR A 60 23.08 -8.50 -0.07
N CYS A 61 22.92 -7.87 1.09
CA CYS A 61 23.10 -6.44 1.26
C CYS A 61 23.99 -6.16 2.47
N HIS A 62 24.97 -5.29 2.29
CA HIS A 62 25.71 -4.66 3.37
C HIS A 62 25.48 -3.15 3.35
N MET A 63 25.28 -2.54 4.51
CA MET A 63 25.06 -1.10 4.64
C MET A 63 25.94 -0.50 5.72
N THR A 64 26.64 0.58 5.39
CA THR A 64 27.42 1.40 6.31
C THR A 64 26.78 2.77 6.43
N ALA A 65 26.30 3.13 7.62
CA ALA A 65 25.83 4.48 7.91
C ALA A 65 26.98 5.34 8.45
N VAL A 66 27.12 6.57 7.95
CA VAL A 66 28.17 7.52 8.35
C VAL A 66 27.59 8.85 8.80
N TYR A 67 28.27 9.50 9.75
CA TYR A 67 27.98 10.88 10.15
C TYR A 67 28.77 11.88 9.31
N THR A 68 28.13 12.98 8.96
CA THR A 68 28.73 14.09 8.20
C THR A 68 28.22 15.45 8.71
N ASN A 69 28.85 16.55 8.30
CA ASN A 69 28.39 17.91 8.65
C ASN A 69 27.19 18.37 7.79
N LYS A 70 26.12 17.57 7.74
CA LYS A 70 24.84 17.87 7.07
C LYS A 70 23.68 17.80 8.06
N ALA A 71 22.52 18.33 7.67
CA ALA A 71 21.29 18.15 8.44
C ALA A 71 20.92 16.65 8.55
N PRO A 72 20.31 16.21 9.67
CA PRO A 72 19.84 14.84 9.81
C PRO A 72 18.64 14.56 8.91
N GLY A 73 18.33 13.28 8.69
CA GLY A 73 17.12 12.86 7.98
C GLY A 73 17.32 11.52 7.28
N GLY A 74 16.98 11.48 5.99
CA GLY A 74 17.13 10.31 5.14
C GLY A 74 15.80 9.74 4.69
N VAL A 75 15.02 9.17 5.62
CA VAL A 75 13.66 8.70 5.35
C VAL A 75 12.69 9.87 5.32
N ALA A 76 12.21 10.23 4.13
CA ALA A 76 11.23 11.27 3.85
C ALA A 76 10.78 11.15 2.37
N TYR A 77 9.87 12.03 1.94
CA TYR A 77 9.56 12.27 0.51
C TYR A 77 9.08 11.00 -0.23
N ALA A 78 8.02 10.39 0.28
CA ALA A 78 7.38 9.20 -0.30
C ALA A 78 8.32 8.00 -0.50
N CYS A 79 9.29 7.79 0.40
CA CYS A 79 10.28 6.73 0.25
C CYS A 79 9.89 5.36 0.82
N SER A 80 8.72 5.24 1.46
CA SER A 80 8.25 4.01 2.12
C SER A 80 9.32 3.31 2.97
N PHE A 81 10.10 4.09 3.72
CA PHE A 81 11.29 3.61 4.46
C PHE A 81 12.38 3.02 3.55
N ARG A 82 12.91 3.78 2.59
CA ARG A 82 14.02 3.36 1.68
C ARG A 82 13.64 2.40 0.56
N ILE A 83 12.36 2.18 0.29
CA ILE A 83 11.92 1.43 -0.89
C ILE A 83 12.26 2.19 -2.18
N THR A 84 12.21 3.52 -2.17
CA THR A 84 12.65 4.31 -3.34
C THR A 84 14.08 3.98 -3.78
N GLU A 85 15.00 3.85 -2.82
CA GLU A 85 16.38 3.47 -3.07
C GLU A 85 16.48 2.01 -3.52
N ALA A 86 15.70 1.11 -2.90
CA ALA A 86 15.68 -0.32 -3.23
C ALA A 86 15.19 -0.58 -4.66
N VAL A 87 14.08 0.05 -5.06
CA VAL A 87 13.51 -0.04 -6.40
C VAL A 87 14.43 0.61 -7.43
N TYR A 88 14.94 1.82 -7.14
CA TYR A 88 15.91 2.47 -8.02
C TYR A 88 17.14 1.59 -8.25
N PHE A 89 17.66 0.97 -7.20
CA PHE A 89 18.82 0.08 -7.27
C PHE A 89 18.58 -1.09 -8.21
N VAL A 90 17.51 -1.85 -8.00
CA VAL A 90 17.26 -3.07 -8.77
C VAL A 90 16.89 -2.79 -10.21
N GLU A 91 16.03 -1.79 -10.46
CA GLU A 91 15.60 -1.48 -11.83
C GLU A 91 16.74 -0.92 -12.68
N ARG A 92 17.66 -0.16 -12.05
CA ARG A 92 18.88 0.28 -12.73
C ARG A 92 19.84 -0.87 -13.01
N LEU A 93 19.99 -1.83 -12.08
CA LEU A 93 20.82 -3.01 -12.31
C LEU A 93 20.29 -3.86 -13.46
N VAL A 94 18.98 -4.07 -13.55
CA VAL A 94 18.35 -4.85 -14.63
C VAL A 94 18.50 -4.17 -15.98
N ASP A 95 18.37 -2.83 -16.05
CA ASP A 95 18.66 -2.08 -17.27
C ASP A 95 20.13 -2.19 -17.71
N CYS A 96 21.07 -2.10 -16.76
CA CYS A 96 22.49 -2.29 -17.04
C CYS A 96 22.77 -3.72 -17.53
N LEU A 97 22.16 -4.72 -16.91
CA LEU A 97 22.28 -6.12 -17.33
C LEU A 97 21.73 -6.35 -18.74
N ALA A 98 20.55 -5.80 -19.05
CA ALA A 98 19.96 -5.88 -20.39
C ALA A 98 20.89 -5.27 -21.46
N TYR A 99 21.52 -4.13 -21.14
CA TYR A 99 22.51 -3.50 -22.00
C TYR A 99 23.73 -4.40 -22.24
N GLU A 100 24.30 -5.00 -21.18
CA GLU A 100 25.46 -5.90 -21.30
C GLU A 100 25.14 -7.18 -22.08
N LEU A 101 23.97 -7.78 -21.83
CA LEU A 101 23.51 -8.98 -22.53
C LEU A 101 23.00 -8.70 -23.95
N LYS A 102 22.85 -7.42 -24.33
CA LYS A 102 22.23 -6.98 -25.59
C LYS A 102 20.81 -7.54 -25.76
N MET A 103 20.07 -7.58 -24.66
CA MET A 103 18.68 -8.04 -24.61
C MET A 103 17.73 -6.85 -24.55
N ASP A 104 16.50 -7.05 -25.02
CA ASP A 104 15.44 -6.09 -24.78
C ASP A 104 15.12 -6.05 -23.28
N PRO A 105 15.16 -4.88 -22.61
CA PRO A 105 14.98 -4.79 -21.17
C PRO A 105 13.57 -5.14 -20.69
N ALA A 106 12.53 -5.05 -21.53
CA ALA A 106 11.20 -5.52 -21.16
C ALA A 106 11.13 -7.05 -21.21
N GLN A 107 11.75 -7.67 -22.21
CA GLN A 107 11.83 -9.13 -22.31
C GLN A 107 12.66 -9.75 -21.18
N LEU A 108 13.79 -9.12 -20.82
CA LEU A 108 14.60 -9.55 -19.68
C LEU A 108 13.78 -9.52 -18.39
N ARG A 109 12.97 -8.47 -18.17
CA ARG A 109 12.07 -8.40 -17.02
C ARG A 109 11.04 -9.52 -17.06
N LEU A 110 10.26 -9.62 -18.15
CA LEU A 110 9.21 -10.64 -18.31
C LEU A 110 9.72 -12.07 -18.05
N GLN A 111 10.94 -12.39 -18.47
CA GLN A 111 11.56 -13.69 -18.23
C GLN A 111 11.84 -13.99 -16.74
N ASN A 112 12.01 -12.96 -15.91
CA ASN A 112 12.45 -13.08 -14.52
C ASN A 112 11.42 -12.61 -13.50
N LEU A 113 10.28 -12.06 -13.90
CA LEU A 113 9.22 -11.64 -12.97
C LEU A 113 8.71 -12.83 -12.16
N LEU A 114 8.38 -12.56 -10.89
CA LEU A 114 7.60 -13.49 -10.07
C LEU A 114 6.23 -13.74 -10.73
N LYS A 115 5.82 -15.02 -10.74
CA LYS A 115 4.56 -15.47 -11.29
C LYS A 115 3.46 -15.42 -10.24
N ALA A 116 2.21 -15.25 -10.68
CA ALA A 116 1.06 -15.13 -9.79
C ALA A 116 0.89 -16.33 -8.85
N GLU A 117 1.20 -17.54 -9.31
CA GLU A 117 1.12 -18.77 -8.50
C GLU A 117 2.22 -18.88 -7.43
N GLN A 118 3.22 -17.99 -7.41
CA GLN A 118 4.29 -17.97 -6.41
C GLN A 118 3.91 -17.20 -5.14
N PHE A 119 2.79 -16.47 -5.15
CA PHE A 119 2.35 -15.67 -4.01
C PHE A 119 1.51 -16.51 -3.01
N PRO A 120 1.69 -16.32 -1.69
CA PRO A 120 2.63 -15.39 -1.05
C PRO A 120 4.10 -15.83 -1.21
N TYR A 121 4.97 -14.88 -1.61
CA TYR A 121 6.36 -15.16 -1.99
C TYR A 121 7.33 -14.72 -0.90
N THR A 122 8.17 -15.63 -0.41
CA THR A 122 9.28 -15.28 0.51
C THR A 122 10.52 -14.90 -0.29
N SER A 123 10.83 -13.61 -0.32
CA SER A 123 12.03 -13.06 -0.94
C SER A 123 13.31 -13.60 -0.28
N LYS A 124 14.43 -13.53 -1.00
CA LYS A 124 15.74 -13.99 -0.51
C LYS A 124 16.32 -13.14 0.62
N THR A 125 15.64 -12.06 0.97
CA THR A 125 15.95 -11.16 2.09
C THR A 125 14.92 -11.27 3.23
N GLY A 126 13.95 -12.18 3.13
CA GLY A 126 13.03 -12.55 4.22
C GLY A 126 11.68 -11.82 4.24
N TRP A 127 11.40 -10.92 3.29
CA TRP A 127 10.07 -10.32 3.12
C TRP A 127 9.11 -11.30 2.48
N VAL A 128 7.84 -11.29 2.92
CA VAL A 128 6.78 -12.16 2.40
C VAL A 128 5.81 -11.29 1.61
N TYR A 129 5.91 -11.29 0.29
CA TYR A 129 5.00 -10.54 -0.57
C TYR A 129 3.62 -11.18 -0.55
N ASP A 130 2.56 -10.40 -0.46
CA ASP A 130 1.19 -10.87 -0.24
C ASP A 130 0.54 -11.41 -1.51
N SER A 131 0.60 -10.68 -2.62
CA SER A 131 0.00 -11.05 -3.91
C SER A 131 0.61 -10.30 -5.09
N GLY A 132 0.40 -10.80 -6.32
CA GLY A 132 0.73 -10.04 -7.52
C GLY A 132 0.53 -10.81 -8.84
N ASP A 133 0.11 -10.10 -9.89
CA ASP A 133 0.05 -10.59 -11.28
C ASP A 133 0.95 -9.73 -12.18
N TYR A 134 2.26 -9.95 -12.03
CA TYR A 134 3.25 -9.02 -12.55
C TYR A 134 3.34 -9.02 -14.07
N GLU A 135 3.27 -10.20 -14.67
CA GLU A 135 3.29 -10.34 -16.12
C GLU A 135 2.11 -9.59 -16.77
N LYS A 136 0.90 -9.76 -16.23
CA LYS A 136 -0.29 -9.05 -16.72
C LYS A 136 -0.13 -7.54 -16.64
N THR A 137 0.35 -7.02 -15.50
CA THR A 137 0.59 -5.58 -15.30
C THR A 137 1.66 -5.04 -16.24
N MET A 138 2.77 -5.77 -16.44
CA MET A 138 3.82 -5.38 -17.37
C MET A 138 3.30 -5.33 -18.82
N ARG A 139 2.54 -6.34 -19.24
CA ARG A 139 1.96 -6.42 -20.58
C ARG A 139 0.96 -5.29 -20.83
N LEU A 140 0.10 -4.98 -19.87
CA LEU A 140 -0.83 -3.85 -19.95
C LEU A 140 -0.09 -2.53 -20.15
N ALA A 141 0.96 -2.26 -19.38
CA ALA A 141 1.74 -1.04 -19.51
C ALA A 141 2.48 -0.96 -20.87
N MET A 142 3.02 -2.08 -21.35
CA MET A 142 3.65 -2.19 -22.67
C MET A 142 2.64 -1.92 -23.82
N GLU A 143 1.42 -2.44 -23.70
CA GLU A 143 0.34 -2.18 -24.66
C GLU A 143 -0.07 -0.70 -24.64
N MET A 144 -0.34 -0.15 -23.46
CA MET A 144 -0.76 1.25 -23.30
C MET A 144 0.24 2.23 -23.91
N VAL A 145 1.55 1.96 -23.77
CA VAL A 145 2.61 2.83 -24.26
C VAL A 145 2.96 2.59 -25.74
N ASP A 146 2.47 1.51 -26.36
CA ASP A 146 2.89 0.99 -27.67
C ASP A 146 4.40 0.68 -27.72
N TYR A 147 4.86 -0.21 -26.84
CA TYR A 147 6.28 -0.47 -26.65
C TYR A 147 7.03 -0.90 -27.92
N GLU A 148 6.42 -1.79 -28.73
CA GLU A 148 7.02 -2.25 -29.99
C GLU A 148 7.12 -1.12 -31.02
N GLY A 149 6.07 -0.31 -31.16
CA GLY A 149 6.09 0.88 -32.00
C GLY A 149 7.16 1.88 -31.56
N LEU A 150 7.31 2.10 -30.26
CA LEU A 150 8.35 2.97 -29.70
C LEU A 150 9.77 2.44 -29.94
N ARG A 151 9.98 1.12 -29.87
CA ARG A 151 11.28 0.51 -30.17
C ARG A 151 11.66 0.69 -31.64
N ALA A 152 10.70 0.50 -32.56
CA ALA A 152 10.90 0.78 -33.97
C ALA A 152 11.20 2.26 -34.21
N GLU A 153 10.43 3.18 -33.60
CA GLU A 153 10.65 4.62 -33.70
C GLU A 153 12.04 5.03 -33.17
N GLN A 154 12.45 4.50 -32.02
CA GLN A 154 13.75 4.77 -31.42
C GLN A 154 14.90 4.37 -32.36
N ALA A 155 14.77 3.23 -33.04
CA ALA A 155 15.76 2.79 -34.01
C ALA A 155 15.85 3.74 -35.22
N GLU A 156 14.72 4.22 -35.74
CA GLU A 156 14.70 5.20 -36.84
C GLU A 156 15.27 6.56 -36.43
N LYS A 157 14.91 7.07 -35.25
CA LYS A 157 15.46 8.31 -34.70
C LYS A 157 16.98 8.26 -34.57
N ARG A 158 17.50 7.13 -34.08
CA ARG A 158 18.95 6.93 -33.93
C ARG A 158 19.69 7.01 -35.27
N LYS A 159 19.09 6.55 -36.38
CA LYS A 159 19.67 6.69 -37.73
C LYS A 159 19.78 8.17 -38.17
N ARG A 160 18.93 9.05 -37.64
CA ARG A 160 18.95 10.50 -37.90
C ARG A 160 19.81 11.29 -36.91
N GLY A 161 20.49 10.62 -35.97
CA GLY A 161 21.26 11.27 -34.91
C GLY A 161 20.40 11.88 -33.78
N GLU A 162 19.10 11.58 -33.76
CA GLU A 162 18.20 11.98 -32.68
C GLU A 162 18.29 11.00 -31.50
N LEU A 163 18.22 11.51 -30.27
CA LEU A 163 18.28 10.70 -29.06
C LEU A 163 16.87 10.57 -28.46
N MET A 164 16.40 9.32 -28.37
CA MET A 164 15.13 8.96 -27.73
C MET A 164 15.39 7.90 -26.67
N GLY A 165 14.88 8.11 -25.45
CA GLY A 165 14.91 7.17 -24.35
C GLY A 165 13.54 6.53 -24.11
N ILE A 166 13.54 5.25 -23.77
CA ILE A 166 12.38 4.51 -23.27
C ILE A 166 12.81 3.94 -21.92
N GLY A 167 12.49 4.67 -20.85
CA GLY A 167 12.70 4.23 -19.48
C GLY A 167 11.57 3.32 -19.04
N MET A 168 11.89 2.29 -18.27
CA MET A 168 10.91 1.40 -17.65
C MET A 168 11.27 1.14 -16.19
N SER A 169 10.25 0.94 -15.37
CA SER A 169 10.40 0.53 -13.98
C SER A 169 9.25 -0.42 -13.67
N PHE A 170 9.56 -1.67 -13.35
CA PHE A 170 8.62 -2.58 -12.71
C PHE A 170 8.99 -2.66 -11.23
N PHE A 171 8.05 -2.39 -10.32
CA PHE A 171 8.36 -2.29 -8.90
C PHE A 171 7.39 -3.09 -8.04
N THR A 172 7.91 -3.58 -6.92
CA THR A 172 7.13 -4.05 -5.78
C THR A 172 7.45 -3.12 -4.61
N GLU A 173 6.41 -2.53 -4.04
CA GLU A 173 6.46 -1.70 -2.86
C GLU A 173 6.31 -2.56 -1.59
N ALA A 174 6.55 -1.96 -0.42
CA ALA A 174 6.24 -2.58 0.87
C ALA A 174 5.70 -1.50 1.82
N VAL A 175 4.39 -1.51 2.01
CA VAL A 175 3.66 -0.46 2.72
C VAL A 175 2.78 -1.06 3.81
N GLY A 176 2.23 -0.22 4.68
CA GLY A 176 1.48 -0.74 5.83
C GLY A 176 2.40 -1.18 6.98
N ALA A 177 3.57 -0.53 7.11
CA ALA A 177 4.53 -0.77 8.20
C ALA A 177 3.81 -0.89 9.54
N GLY A 178 4.03 -2.06 10.14
CA GLY A 178 2.92 -2.84 10.66
C GLY A 178 3.32 -3.88 11.71
N PRO A 179 3.41 -5.19 11.42
CA PRO A 179 3.21 -6.25 12.40
C PRO A 179 3.94 -6.05 13.73
N ARG A 180 3.18 -5.95 14.83
CA ARG A 180 3.70 -5.65 16.18
C ARG A 180 4.80 -6.60 16.66
N LYS A 181 4.85 -7.83 16.14
CA LYS A 181 5.91 -8.79 16.46
C LYS A 181 7.30 -8.27 16.06
N ASP A 182 7.37 -7.52 14.96
CA ASP A 182 8.63 -7.13 14.31
C ASP A 182 8.84 -5.62 14.29
N MET A 183 7.77 -4.82 14.24
CA MET A 183 7.85 -3.39 13.94
C MET A 183 7.26 -2.52 15.04
N ASP A 184 8.07 -1.57 15.50
CA ASP A 184 7.72 -0.56 16.49
C ASP A 184 8.39 0.79 16.17
N ILE A 185 7.76 1.87 16.61
CA ILE A 185 8.36 3.21 16.68
C ILE A 185 8.60 3.51 18.15
N LEU A 186 9.87 3.49 18.56
CA LEU A 186 10.30 3.79 19.94
C LEU A 186 9.55 2.94 21.00
N GLY A 187 9.34 1.66 20.71
CA GLY A 187 8.64 0.71 21.59
C GLY A 187 7.12 0.63 21.38
N LEU A 188 6.54 1.51 20.55
CA LEU A 188 5.12 1.52 20.22
C LEU A 188 4.87 0.66 18.98
N GLY A 189 4.14 -0.44 19.14
CA GLY A 189 3.78 -1.31 18.01
C GLY A 189 3.00 -0.54 16.94
N MET A 190 3.29 -0.78 15.66
CA MET A 190 2.76 0.02 14.55
C MET A 190 1.33 -0.36 14.13
N ALA A 191 0.45 -0.55 15.11
CA ALA A 191 -0.99 -0.75 14.96
C ALA A 191 -1.73 0.61 15.00
N ASP A 192 -2.89 0.69 14.36
CA ASP A 192 -3.74 1.89 14.41
C ASP A 192 -5.15 1.58 14.94
N GLY A 193 -5.71 2.54 15.64
CA GLY A 193 -7.07 2.50 16.16
C GLY A 193 -8.10 3.07 15.19
N CYS A 194 -9.33 2.58 15.36
CA CYS A 194 -10.54 3.19 14.79
C CYS A 194 -11.69 3.07 15.79
N GLU A 195 -12.43 4.15 15.97
CA GLU A 195 -13.71 4.18 16.69
C GLU A 195 -14.81 4.54 15.70
N LEU A 196 -15.96 3.90 15.80
CA LEU A 196 -17.15 4.22 15.02
C LEU A 196 -18.34 4.36 15.97
N ARG A 197 -19.04 5.49 15.84
CA ARG A 197 -20.28 5.79 16.55
C ARG A 197 -21.39 6.03 15.57
N VAL A 198 -22.52 5.34 15.73
CA VAL A 198 -23.74 5.61 14.96
C VAL A 198 -24.75 6.33 15.84
N HIS A 199 -25.16 7.51 15.42
CA HIS A 199 -26.12 8.37 16.10
C HIS A 199 -27.55 7.84 15.95
N PRO A 200 -28.49 8.26 16.84
CA PRO A 200 -29.88 7.80 16.78
C PRO A 200 -30.58 8.00 15.43
N THR A 201 -30.16 9.00 14.64
CA THR A 201 -30.71 9.29 13.32
C THR A 201 -30.09 8.47 12.19
N GLY A 202 -29.18 7.53 12.47
CA GLY A 202 -28.47 6.73 11.46
C GLY A 202 -27.23 7.39 10.85
N LYS A 203 -26.92 8.63 11.20
CA LYS A 203 -25.64 9.29 10.84
C LYS A 203 -24.50 8.73 11.69
N ALA A 204 -23.26 8.88 11.25
CA ALA A 204 -22.12 8.33 11.99
C ALA A 204 -20.95 9.29 12.11
N VAL A 205 -20.09 9.02 13.10
CA VAL A 205 -18.76 9.62 13.23
C VAL A 205 -17.75 8.49 13.30
N VAL A 206 -16.76 8.51 12.41
CA VAL A 206 -15.60 7.61 12.45
C VAL A 206 -14.36 8.38 12.88
N ARG A 207 -13.65 7.89 13.89
CA ARG A 207 -12.43 8.50 14.41
C ARG A 207 -11.24 7.61 14.14
N LEU A 208 -10.18 8.20 13.58
CA LEU A 208 -9.04 7.47 13.04
C LEU A 208 -7.74 7.95 13.70
N SER A 209 -6.79 7.03 13.88
CA SER A 209 -5.46 7.36 14.39
C SER A 209 -4.50 7.96 13.35
N VAL A 210 -4.78 7.75 12.06
CA VAL A 210 -4.05 8.39 10.96
C VAL A 210 -4.31 9.89 10.97
N GLN A 211 -3.46 10.66 10.29
CA GLN A 211 -3.68 12.09 10.07
C GLN A 211 -3.60 12.36 8.57
N SER A 212 -4.51 13.15 8.01
CA SER A 212 -4.43 13.56 6.60
C SER A 212 -3.40 14.67 6.42
N GLN A 213 -2.68 14.66 5.30
CA GLN A 213 -1.90 15.79 4.76
C GLN A 213 -2.33 16.08 3.31
N GLY A 214 -3.55 15.70 2.93
CA GLY A 214 -4.09 15.89 1.58
C GLY A 214 -4.36 14.61 0.79
N GLN A 215 -4.25 13.43 1.41
CA GLN A 215 -4.55 12.14 0.74
C GLN A 215 -6.06 11.85 0.63
N GLY A 216 -6.91 12.71 1.22
CA GLY A 216 -8.37 12.59 1.15
C GLY A 216 -8.98 11.58 2.12
N HIS A 217 -8.39 11.43 3.31
CA HIS A 217 -8.86 10.49 4.33
C HIS A 217 -10.32 10.76 4.73
N GLU A 218 -10.70 12.03 4.80
CA GLU A 218 -12.04 12.49 5.13
C GLU A 218 -13.10 11.94 4.16
N THR A 219 -12.71 11.64 2.92
CA THR A 219 -13.58 11.07 1.90
C THR A 219 -13.48 9.55 1.87
N THR A 220 -12.26 9.00 1.78
CA THR A 220 -12.06 7.57 1.52
C THR A 220 -12.45 6.68 2.69
N PHE A 221 -12.27 7.14 3.93
CA PHE A 221 -12.68 6.37 5.10
C PHE A 221 -14.19 6.38 5.32
N ALA A 222 -14.87 7.48 4.97
CA ALA A 222 -16.33 7.51 4.93
C ALA A 222 -16.86 6.47 3.92
N GLN A 223 -16.22 6.34 2.76
CA GLN A 223 -16.58 5.32 1.75
C GLN A 223 -16.43 3.89 2.27
N ILE A 224 -15.38 3.57 3.03
CA ILE A 224 -15.19 2.24 3.64
C ILE A 224 -16.33 1.93 4.61
N VAL A 225 -16.64 2.87 5.51
CA VAL A 225 -17.73 2.70 6.48
C VAL A 225 -19.09 2.60 5.79
N ALA A 226 -19.31 3.43 4.76
CA ALA A 226 -20.52 3.40 3.93
C ALA A 226 -20.71 2.05 3.24
N GLU A 227 -19.64 1.44 2.73
CA GLU A 227 -19.71 0.11 2.11
C GLU A 227 -20.16 -0.96 3.10
N GLU A 228 -19.59 -0.95 4.31
CA GLU A 228 -19.86 -1.97 5.32
C GLU A 228 -21.23 -1.84 5.99
N LEU A 229 -21.76 -0.61 6.13
CA LEU A 229 -22.98 -0.31 6.88
C LEU A 229 -24.15 0.23 6.05
N GLY A 230 -23.94 0.62 4.80
CA GLY A 230 -24.98 1.23 3.96
C GLY A 230 -25.41 2.63 4.39
N ILE A 231 -24.66 3.30 5.27
CA ILE A 231 -24.86 4.72 5.61
C ILE A 231 -24.26 5.56 4.47
N PRO A 232 -24.97 6.56 3.91
CA PRO A 232 -24.41 7.42 2.88
C PRO A 232 -23.10 8.09 3.36
N PRO A 233 -22.05 8.17 2.51
CA PRO A 233 -20.77 8.74 2.92
C PRO A 233 -20.87 10.20 3.38
N GLU A 234 -21.80 10.99 2.83
CA GLU A 234 -22.10 12.36 3.27
C GLU A 234 -22.72 12.45 4.67
N ASP A 235 -23.23 11.34 5.20
CA ASP A 235 -23.79 11.22 6.56
C ASP A 235 -22.77 10.63 7.55
N ILE A 236 -21.52 10.46 7.13
CA ILE A 236 -20.40 9.97 7.95
C ILE A 236 -19.37 11.08 8.10
N ASP A 237 -19.24 11.60 9.33
CA ASP A 237 -18.17 12.53 9.67
C ASP A 237 -16.88 11.77 10.01
N VAL A 238 -15.75 12.25 9.49
CA VAL A 238 -14.43 11.62 9.68
C VAL A 238 -13.56 12.55 10.51
N VAL A 239 -13.13 12.07 11.67
CA VAL A 239 -12.29 12.83 12.61
C VAL A 239 -10.91 12.19 12.71
N HIS A 240 -9.87 13.00 12.51
CA HIS A 240 -8.49 12.61 12.72
C HIS A 240 -7.63 13.79 13.23
N GLY A 241 -6.50 13.48 13.86
CA GLY A 241 -5.47 14.47 14.22
C GLY A 241 -5.64 15.18 15.57
N ASP A 242 -6.78 15.03 16.25
CA ASP A 242 -6.98 15.49 17.62
C ASP A 242 -6.77 14.32 18.60
N THR A 243 -5.69 14.35 19.37
CA THR A 243 -5.34 13.26 20.31
C THR A 243 -6.29 13.14 21.50
N ASP A 244 -7.10 14.17 21.78
CA ASP A 244 -8.14 14.09 22.82
C ASP A 244 -9.40 13.39 22.31
N GLN A 245 -9.57 13.30 20.99
CA GLN A 245 -10.78 12.76 20.37
C GLN A 245 -10.55 11.47 19.60
N THR A 246 -9.35 11.22 19.10
CA THR A 246 -9.05 10.07 18.24
C THR A 246 -8.42 8.91 19.02
N PRO A 247 -8.63 7.65 18.59
CA PRO A 247 -7.93 6.53 19.18
C PRO A 247 -6.42 6.62 18.91
N PHE A 248 -5.61 6.06 19.81
CA PHE A 248 -4.17 6.02 19.63
C PHE A 248 -3.75 5.22 18.38
N GLY A 249 -2.76 5.74 17.66
CA GLY A 249 -2.03 5.02 16.62
C GLY A 249 -0.84 5.85 16.15
N LEU A 250 -0.24 5.44 15.03
CA LEU A 250 1.10 5.88 14.66
C LEU A 250 1.13 6.94 13.56
N GLY A 251 -0.02 7.34 13.04
CA GLY A 251 -0.14 8.40 12.05
C GLY A 251 0.09 7.95 10.60
N THR A 252 0.18 8.93 9.70
CA THR A 252 0.28 8.71 8.24
C THR A 252 1.70 8.91 7.75
N TYR A 253 2.28 7.84 7.22
CA TYR A 253 3.55 7.77 6.49
C TYR A 253 3.69 6.38 5.87
N GLY A 254 4.70 6.14 5.02
CA GLY A 254 4.97 4.81 4.44
C GLY A 254 3.74 4.13 3.83
N SER A 255 2.87 4.95 3.23
CA SER A 255 1.58 4.59 2.63
C SER A 255 0.73 3.63 3.48
N ARG A 256 0.82 3.77 4.81
CA ARG A 256 0.25 2.77 5.74
C ARG A 256 -1.23 2.95 6.02
N SER A 257 -1.79 4.12 5.74
CA SER A 257 -3.11 4.51 6.25
C SER A 257 -4.24 3.59 5.83
N THR A 258 -4.29 3.17 4.56
CA THR A 258 -5.28 2.16 4.11
C THR A 258 -4.98 0.78 4.68
N PRO A 259 -3.74 0.22 4.58
CA PRO A 259 -3.42 -1.07 5.18
C PRO A 259 -3.73 -1.21 6.67
N VAL A 260 -3.55 -0.15 7.47
CA VAL A 260 -3.81 -0.20 8.92
C VAL A 260 -5.14 0.40 9.33
N SER A 261 -5.34 1.71 9.18
CA SER A 261 -6.59 2.36 9.58
C SER A 261 -7.75 1.99 8.66
N GLY A 262 -7.51 1.75 7.37
CA GLY A 262 -8.59 1.33 6.45
C GLY A 262 -9.13 -0.04 6.85
N ALA A 263 -8.23 -0.97 7.17
CA ALA A 263 -8.60 -2.25 7.77
C ALA A 263 -9.31 -2.08 9.13
N ALA A 264 -8.82 -1.19 10.00
CA ALA A 264 -9.49 -0.87 11.26
C ALA A 264 -10.90 -0.31 11.06
N ALA A 265 -11.10 0.57 10.06
CA ALA A 265 -12.40 1.15 9.71
C ALA A 265 -13.39 0.08 9.22
N ALA A 266 -12.94 -0.82 8.33
CA ALA A 266 -13.77 -1.93 7.87
C ALA A 266 -14.15 -2.87 9.02
N LEU A 267 -13.17 -3.23 9.88
CA LEU A 267 -13.42 -4.14 10.99
C LEU A 267 -14.29 -3.55 12.09
N VAL A 268 -14.14 -2.26 12.41
CA VAL A 268 -15.02 -1.60 13.39
C VAL A 268 -16.44 -1.46 12.85
N ALA A 269 -16.60 -1.19 11.55
CA ALA A 269 -17.89 -1.15 10.89
C ALA A 269 -18.56 -2.54 10.91
N ARG A 270 -17.81 -3.62 10.62
CA ARG A 270 -18.31 -4.99 10.76
C ARG A 270 -18.73 -5.31 12.20
N LYS A 271 -17.96 -4.88 13.20
CA LYS A 271 -18.32 -5.05 14.61
C LYS A 271 -19.60 -4.29 14.99
N VAL A 272 -19.82 -3.10 14.44
CA VAL A 272 -21.10 -2.38 14.56
C VAL A 272 -22.23 -3.15 13.88
N ARG A 273 -22.01 -3.69 12.67
CA ARG A 273 -22.99 -4.51 11.95
C ARG A 273 -23.37 -5.77 12.73
N ASP A 274 -22.41 -6.42 13.37
CA ASP A 274 -22.67 -7.60 14.20
C ASP A 274 -23.55 -7.26 15.42
N LYS A 275 -23.30 -6.12 16.08
CA LYS A 275 -24.18 -5.59 17.14
C LYS A 275 -25.58 -5.27 16.59
N ALA A 276 -25.64 -4.60 15.44
CA ALA A 276 -26.88 -4.24 14.76
C ALA A 276 -27.72 -5.48 14.42
N LYS A 277 -27.08 -6.59 14.01
CA LYS A 277 -27.75 -7.86 13.70
C LYS A 277 -28.52 -8.42 14.90
N ILE A 278 -27.95 -8.34 16.11
CA ILE A 278 -28.58 -8.84 17.33
C ILE A 278 -29.80 -7.98 17.69
N ILE A 279 -29.70 -6.66 17.54
CA ILE A 279 -30.80 -5.73 17.78
C ILE A 279 -31.91 -5.94 16.73
N ALA A 280 -31.54 -6.08 15.46
CA ALA A 280 -32.47 -6.36 14.37
C ALA A 280 -33.26 -7.66 14.59
N ALA A 281 -32.61 -8.71 15.10
CA ALA A 281 -33.26 -9.99 15.43
C ALA A 281 -34.36 -9.79 16.49
N GLY A 282 -34.10 -8.97 17.51
CA GLY A 282 -35.12 -8.60 18.50
C GLY A 282 -36.26 -7.76 17.91
N MET A 283 -35.96 -6.85 16.97
CA MET A 283 -36.98 -6.01 16.32
C MET A 283 -37.89 -6.80 15.36
N LEU A 284 -37.34 -7.81 14.69
CA LEU A 284 -38.05 -8.67 13.75
C LEU A 284 -38.64 -9.94 14.39
N GLU A 285 -38.47 -10.11 15.71
CA GLU A 285 -38.86 -11.31 16.47
C GLU A 285 -38.36 -12.61 15.81
N ALA A 286 -37.15 -12.57 15.25
CA ALA A 286 -36.55 -13.65 14.47
C ALA A 286 -35.20 -14.10 15.07
N SER A 287 -34.75 -15.29 14.68
CA SER A 287 -33.40 -15.75 15.01
C SER A 287 -32.35 -14.96 14.23
N ILE A 288 -31.19 -14.70 14.83
CA ILE A 288 -30.01 -14.13 14.14
C ILE A 288 -29.64 -14.96 12.90
N ALA A 289 -29.86 -16.28 12.95
CA ALA A 289 -29.57 -17.18 11.84
C ALA A 289 -30.50 -16.99 10.63
N ASP A 290 -31.68 -16.40 10.85
CA ASP A 290 -32.71 -16.17 9.85
C ASP A 290 -32.61 -14.78 9.22
N LEU A 291 -31.63 -13.97 9.63
CA LEU A 291 -31.40 -12.65 9.06
C LEU A 291 -30.34 -12.66 7.96
N GLU A 292 -30.67 -12.00 6.87
CA GLU A 292 -29.77 -11.63 5.76
C GLU A 292 -29.50 -10.13 5.79
N TRP A 293 -28.30 -9.76 5.36
CA TRP A 293 -27.85 -8.37 5.26
C TRP A 293 -27.94 -7.93 3.81
N ASP A 294 -28.66 -6.84 3.57
CA ASP A 294 -28.64 -6.11 2.31
C ASP A 294 -28.27 -4.66 2.61
N LYS A 295 -27.10 -4.24 2.13
CA LYS A 295 -26.35 -3.02 2.46
C LYS A 295 -27.24 -1.87 3.00
N GLY A 296 -27.25 -1.73 4.32
CA GLY A 296 -28.05 -0.73 5.04
C GLY A 296 -29.24 -1.29 5.81
N SER A 297 -29.54 -2.58 5.69
CA SER A 297 -30.70 -3.21 6.33
C SER A 297 -30.50 -4.70 6.62
N PHE A 298 -31.22 -5.19 7.62
CA PHE A 298 -31.42 -6.63 7.84
C PHE A 298 -32.85 -7.01 7.45
N HIS A 299 -33.02 -8.18 6.83
CA HIS A 299 -34.34 -8.74 6.52
C HIS A 299 -34.39 -10.24 6.83
N ILE A 300 -35.61 -10.78 6.96
CA ILE A 300 -35.82 -12.22 7.16
C ILE A 300 -35.56 -12.97 5.85
N LYS A 301 -34.90 -14.13 5.94
CA LYS A 301 -34.69 -15.05 4.82
C LYS A 301 -36.00 -15.42 4.14
N GLY A 302 -36.08 -15.19 2.84
CA GLY A 302 -37.27 -15.49 2.04
C GLY A 302 -38.43 -14.49 2.20
N ASP A 303 -38.30 -13.48 3.07
CA ASP A 303 -39.24 -12.36 3.17
C ASP A 303 -38.50 -11.02 3.30
N PRO A 304 -38.05 -10.43 2.18
CA PRO A 304 -37.41 -9.11 2.17
C PRO A 304 -38.31 -7.98 2.65
N SER A 305 -39.63 -8.18 2.73
CA SER A 305 -40.56 -7.14 3.19
C SER A 305 -40.51 -6.96 4.72
N ALA A 306 -40.13 -8.00 5.45
CA ALA A 306 -39.82 -7.95 6.87
C ALA A 306 -38.37 -7.49 7.06
N SER A 307 -38.15 -6.18 7.03
CA SER A 307 -36.82 -5.56 7.14
C SER A 307 -36.76 -4.43 8.15
N VAL A 308 -35.56 -4.18 8.66
CA VAL A 308 -35.21 -3.02 9.51
C VAL A 308 -33.93 -2.39 8.99
N THR A 309 -33.93 -1.07 8.84
CA THR A 309 -32.75 -0.33 8.35
C THR A 309 -31.75 -0.08 9.47
N ILE A 310 -30.51 0.26 9.11
CA ILE A 310 -29.48 0.67 10.07
C ILE A 310 -29.91 1.90 10.89
N ALA A 311 -30.73 2.79 10.30
CA ALA A 311 -31.29 3.94 11.00
C ALA A 311 -32.37 3.52 12.02
N ASP A 312 -33.24 2.58 11.67
CA ASP A 312 -34.24 2.03 12.61
C ASP A 312 -33.54 1.33 13.78
N ILE A 313 -32.51 0.55 13.48
CA ILE A 313 -31.70 -0.16 14.48
C ILE A 313 -30.97 0.83 15.39
N ALA A 314 -30.37 1.89 14.82
CA ALA A 314 -29.72 2.93 15.60
C ALA A 314 -30.72 3.64 16.54
N MET A 315 -31.90 4.01 16.02
CA MET A 315 -32.96 4.58 16.85
C MET A 315 -33.36 3.64 18.00
N ARG A 316 -33.51 2.33 17.72
CA ARG A 316 -33.84 1.34 18.73
C ARG A 316 -32.73 1.18 19.78
N ALA A 317 -31.47 1.20 19.35
CA ALA A 317 -30.30 1.04 20.21
C ALA A 317 -30.16 2.17 21.24
N HIS A 318 -30.61 3.39 20.90
CA HIS A 318 -30.59 4.58 21.77
C HIS A 318 -31.93 4.87 22.45
N GLY A 319 -33.00 4.21 22.03
CA GLY A 319 -34.37 4.47 22.47
C GLY A 319 -34.73 3.85 23.82
N ALA A 320 -35.95 4.15 24.28
CA ALA A 320 -36.51 3.56 25.49
C ALA A 320 -36.92 2.09 25.27
N GLY A 321 -36.88 1.29 26.33
CA GLY A 321 -37.27 -0.12 26.35
C GLY A 321 -36.07 -1.07 26.32
N ASP A 322 -36.32 -2.35 26.61
CA ASP A 322 -35.25 -3.32 26.83
C ASP A 322 -34.54 -3.69 25.52
N LEU A 323 -33.21 -3.76 25.55
CA LEU A 323 -32.41 -4.40 24.50
C LEU A 323 -32.28 -5.89 24.79
N PRO A 324 -31.89 -6.72 23.79
CA PRO A 324 -31.61 -8.13 24.07
C PRO A 324 -30.56 -8.26 25.18
N GLU A 325 -30.70 -9.30 26.02
CA GLU A 325 -29.92 -9.45 27.25
C GLU A 325 -28.40 -9.37 26.99
N GLY A 326 -27.70 -8.59 27.81
CA GLY A 326 -26.25 -8.42 27.73
C GLY A 326 -25.77 -7.35 26.74
N LEU A 327 -26.67 -6.66 26.02
CA LEU A 327 -26.31 -5.52 25.17
C LEU A 327 -26.38 -4.19 25.93
N GLU A 328 -25.27 -3.47 25.90
CA GLU A 328 -25.26 -2.04 26.25
C GLU A 328 -25.96 -1.20 25.17
N GLY A 329 -26.52 -0.07 25.59
CA GLY A 329 -27.14 0.91 24.69
C GLY A 329 -26.20 1.46 23.61
N GLY A 330 -26.79 2.15 22.65
CA GLY A 330 -26.10 2.76 21.52
C GLY A 330 -25.58 1.76 20.48
N LEU A 331 -24.93 2.28 19.45
CA LEU A 331 -24.48 1.49 18.30
C LEU A 331 -23.04 1.89 17.94
N ASP A 332 -22.14 1.56 18.87
CA ASP A 332 -20.76 2.03 18.87
C ASP A 332 -19.80 0.84 18.93
N ALA A 333 -18.61 1.01 18.36
CA ALA A 333 -17.51 0.08 18.51
C ALA A 333 -16.14 0.77 18.40
N GLN A 334 -15.13 0.11 18.96
CA GLN A 334 -13.73 0.47 18.79
C GLN A 334 -12.91 -0.78 18.47
N ILE A 335 -11.86 -0.59 17.67
CA ILE A 335 -10.84 -1.59 17.38
C ILE A 335 -9.44 -0.96 17.35
N CYS A 336 -8.43 -1.76 17.67
CA CYS A 336 -7.04 -1.49 17.33
C CYS A 336 -6.58 -2.60 16.39
N TYR A 337 -6.20 -2.25 15.16
CA TYR A 337 -5.81 -3.21 14.15
C TYR A 337 -4.30 -3.37 14.10
N ASN A 338 -3.85 -4.59 14.37
CA ASN A 338 -2.47 -4.99 14.19
C ASN A 338 -2.37 -5.84 12.91
N PRO A 339 -1.74 -5.33 11.84
CA PRO A 339 -1.62 -6.08 10.60
C PRO A 339 -0.77 -7.35 10.79
N SER A 340 -1.12 -8.42 10.09
CA SER A 340 -0.37 -9.69 10.12
C SER A 340 0.88 -9.66 9.24
N ASN A 341 0.87 -8.82 8.20
CA ASN A 341 1.96 -8.57 7.25
C ASN A 341 1.86 -7.13 6.72
N LEU A 342 2.85 -6.70 5.93
CA LEU A 342 2.74 -5.53 5.05
C LEU A 342 1.87 -5.89 3.84
N THR A 343 1.47 -4.86 3.09
CA THR A 343 0.90 -5.02 1.74
C THR A 343 1.95 -4.66 0.69
N TYR A 344 1.98 -5.36 -0.44
CA TYR A 344 3.02 -5.21 -1.46
C TYR A 344 2.41 -4.80 -2.81
N PRO A 345 1.92 -3.55 -2.92
CA PRO A 345 1.42 -3.04 -4.19
C PRO A 345 2.57 -3.01 -5.20
N TYR A 346 2.22 -3.05 -6.47
CA TYR A 346 3.21 -3.15 -7.54
C TYR A 346 2.75 -2.36 -8.77
N GLY A 347 3.68 -2.10 -9.68
CA GLY A 347 3.36 -1.33 -10.86
C GLY A 347 4.39 -1.43 -11.97
N ALA A 348 3.96 -1.05 -13.17
CA ALA A 348 4.77 -1.02 -14.38
C ALA A 348 4.69 0.37 -15.00
N TYR A 349 5.79 1.11 -14.92
CA TYR A 349 5.88 2.48 -15.40
C TYR A 349 6.77 2.56 -16.64
N PHE A 350 6.34 3.34 -17.63
CA PHE A 350 7.09 3.63 -18.84
C PHE A 350 7.20 5.14 -19.05
N CYS A 351 8.41 5.63 -19.29
CA CYS A 351 8.69 7.03 -19.59
C CYS A 351 9.40 7.15 -20.92
N VAL A 352 8.79 7.85 -21.87
CA VAL A 352 9.39 8.15 -23.17
C VAL A 352 9.92 9.58 -23.14
N VAL A 353 11.21 9.73 -23.48
CA VAL A 353 11.88 11.03 -23.49
C VAL A 353 12.57 11.27 -24.83
N ASP A 354 12.54 12.52 -25.27
CA ASP A 354 13.43 13.01 -26.33
C ASP A 354 14.56 13.80 -25.68
N ILE A 355 15.78 13.64 -26.18
CA ILE A 355 16.99 14.28 -25.63
C ILE A 355 17.65 15.09 -26.74
N ASP A 356 17.87 16.37 -26.50
CA ASP A 356 18.64 17.21 -27.41
C ASP A 356 20.14 16.87 -27.26
N PRO A 357 20.83 16.38 -28.31
CA PRO A 357 22.22 15.94 -28.20
C PRO A 357 23.22 17.10 -28.03
N GLY A 358 22.85 18.35 -28.36
CA GLY A 358 23.72 19.52 -28.24
C GLY A 358 23.64 20.18 -26.86
N THR A 359 22.50 20.05 -26.18
CA THR A 359 22.22 20.73 -24.91
C THR A 359 21.97 19.78 -23.73
N ALA A 360 21.80 18.48 -24.00
CA ALA A 360 21.37 17.46 -23.04
C ALA A 360 20.01 17.74 -22.37
N VAL A 361 19.20 18.65 -22.92
CA VAL A 361 17.85 18.91 -22.42
C VAL A 361 16.98 17.68 -22.66
N VAL A 362 16.38 17.17 -21.59
CA VAL A 362 15.46 16.02 -21.61
C VAL A 362 14.03 16.53 -21.61
N LYS A 363 13.24 16.11 -22.59
CA LYS A 363 11.80 16.39 -22.66
C LYS A 363 11.01 15.10 -22.47
N VAL A 364 10.19 15.04 -21.42
CA VAL A 364 9.23 13.94 -21.23
C VAL A 364 8.15 14.07 -22.29
N ARG A 365 8.06 13.08 -23.17
CA ARG A 365 7.06 13.00 -24.23
C ARG A 365 5.80 12.29 -23.75
N ARG A 366 5.98 11.20 -23.00
CA ARG A 366 4.90 10.37 -22.50
C ARG A 366 5.31 9.67 -21.22
N PHE A 367 4.41 9.60 -20.26
CA PHE A 367 4.57 8.80 -19.05
C PHE A 367 3.31 7.95 -18.89
N VAL A 368 3.47 6.64 -18.79
CA VAL A 368 2.40 5.68 -18.49
C VAL A 368 2.73 5.07 -17.14
N ALA A 369 1.75 5.11 -16.23
CA ALA A 369 1.82 4.50 -14.91
C ALA A 369 0.67 3.51 -14.79
N VAL A 370 0.99 2.25 -14.57
CA VAL A 370 0.02 1.23 -14.15
C VAL A 370 0.38 0.84 -12.73
N ASP A 371 -0.53 1.08 -11.80
CA ASP A 371 -0.44 0.70 -10.40
C ASP A 371 -1.51 -0.33 -10.09
N ASP A 372 -1.12 -1.40 -9.39
CA ASP A 372 -2.02 -2.33 -8.73
C ASP A 372 -1.79 -2.22 -7.22
N CYS A 373 -2.76 -1.62 -6.53
CA CYS A 373 -2.78 -1.49 -5.09
C CYS A 373 -3.84 -2.37 -4.42
N GLY A 374 -4.37 -3.37 -5.12
CA GLY A 374 -5.56 -4.10 -4.70
C GLY A 374 -6.81 -3.23 -4.74
N THR A 375 -7.77 -3.53 -3.85
CA THR A 375 -9.06 -2.83 -3.73
C THR A 375 -9.02 -1.68 -2.75
#